data_AF-A0A5J5FZU7-F1
#
_entry.id   AF-A0A5J5FZU7-F1
#
_cell.length_a   1.000
_cell.length_b   1.000
_cell.length_c   1.000
_cell.angle_alpha   90.00
_cell.angle_beta   90.00
_cell.angle_gamma   90.00
#
_symmetry.space_group_name_H-M   'P 1'
#
loop_
_entity.id
_entity.type
_entity.pdbx_description
1 polymer ?
#
loop_
_entity_poly.entity_id
_entity_poly.type
_entity_poly.pdbx_seq_one_letter_code
_entity_poly.pdbx_strand_id
1 'polypeptide(L)'
;MIILNFYGNIEPTIISKKLGIGISNPPSDWVNGLQDDMLEEILVLEHKLKVWEKEEVIDTQLSNYDLTELIKKTKWKIPLEGYNTDLEIIARNLIAIDVLDFENSYLQLKNDTMDSPTCEVSFPRKFLNFCNMIQYSTKGKDVLNNRIPFSTFSSDEFNEKPRILNFFQAMLNSQLDFENYNNQCLSSLVKVGVLVDDFLQREEDFWILDYIINSMYHDREYNAYHVFKVMSLIEMLIINPSGNGRTFGELERKLPLFLKESRIGTTKKATFAQIMRQLRNKIAHGDYRAIQQLLKRYRDEFMINYQYDEFEYSIENWTYLNICCRLDEVLNEIVWELITNKNQLRALQYA
;
A
#
# COMPACT_ATOMS: atom_id res chain seq x y z
N MET A 1 1.82 13.22 -8.85
CA MET A 1 1.92 13.73 -7.47
C MET A 1 0.89 13.08 -6.54
N ILE A 2 1.32 12.65 -5.34
CA ILE A 2 0.43 12.09 -4.30
C ILE A 2 0.64 12.84 -2.99
N ILE A 3 -0.43 13.39 -2.39
CA ILE A 3 -0.36 14.09 -1.10
C ILE A 3 -0.49 13.10 0.05
N LEU A 4 0.37 13.24 1.04
CA LEU A 4 0.49 12.35 2.18
C LEU A 4 -0.18 12.94 3.42
N ASN A 5 -0.55 12.06 4.34
CA ASN A 5 -1.17 12.45 5.61
C ASN A 5 -0.14 12.94 6.64
N PHE A 6 0.89 13.66 6.24
CA PHE A 6 1.77 14.37 7.17
C PHE A 6 2.19 15.68 6.52
N TYR A 7 2.46 16.70 7.33
CA TYR A 7 2.38 18.07 6.85
C TYR A 7 3.40 18.97 7.54
N GLY A 8 3.89 19.97 6.83
CA GLY A 8 4.86 20.95 7.28
C GLY A 8 5.76 21.36 6.12
N ASN A 9 6.79 22.14 6.44
CA ASN A 9 7.77 22.58 5.46
C ASN A 9 8.92 21.56 5.38
N ILE A 10 9.22 21.06 4.18
CA ILE A 10 10.28 20.09 3.92
C ILE A 10 11.05 20.46 2.66
N GLU A 11 12.38 20.41 2.75
CA GLU A 11 13.23 20.53 1.57
C GLU A 11 13.07 19.29 0.66
N PRO A 12 13.07 19.46 -0.68
CA PRO A 12 13.02 18.33 -1.59
C PRO A 12 14.06 17.26 -1.24
N THR A 13 13.58 16.06 -0.92
CA THR A 13 14.41 14.97 -0.41
C THR A 13 14.20 13.73 -1.25
N ILE A 14 15.24 13.29 -1.95
CA ILE A 14 15.25 12.00 -2.66
C ILE A 14 15.31 10.88 -1.63
N ILE A 15 14.29 10.02 -1.62
CA ILE A 15 14.21 8.87 -0.70
C ILE A 15 14.82 7.61 -1.33
N SER A 16 14.66 7.42 -2.65
CA SER A 16 15.32 6.37 -3.43
C SER A 16 15.98 7.00 -4.65
N LYS A 17 17.31 6.92 -4.71
CA LYS A 17 18.08 7.46 -5.83
C LYS A 17 17.88 6.62 -7.08
N LYS A 18 17.82 5.29 -6.95
CA LYS A 18 17.70 4.41 -8.12
C LYS A 18 16.31 4.45 -8.74
N LEU A 19 15.28 4.84 -7.98
CA LEU A 19 13.94 5.07 -8.53
C LEU A 19 13.63 6.55 -8.79
N GLY A 20 14.52 7.48 -8.42
CA GLY A 20 14.28 8.91 -8.55
C GLY A 20 13.11 9.44 -7.71
N ILE A 21 12.59 8.64 -6.76
CA ILE A 21 11.45 9.03 -5.93
C ILE A 21 11.94 9.92 -4.81
N GLY A 22 11.21 11.01 -4.59
CA GLY A 22 11.41 11.88 -3.46
C GLY A 22 10.12 12.41 -2.87
N ILE A 23 10.29 13.21 -1.84
CA ILE A 23 9.22 13.93 -1.15
C ILE A 23 9.57 15.42 -1.14
N SER A 24 8.54 16.25 -1.27
CA SER A 24 8.68 17.71 -1.21
C SER A 24 7.34 18.34 -0.86
N ASN A 25 7.33 19.62 -0.54
CA ASN A 25 6.08 20.39 -0.64
C ASN A 25 5.62 20.46 -2.12
N PRO A 26 4.31 20.62 -2.38
CA PRO A 26 3.80 20.82 -3.73
C PRO A 26 4.48 22.01 -4.42
N PRO A 27 4.78 21.89 -5.72
CA PRO A 27 5.30 23.02 -6.50
C PRO A 27 4.23 24.11 -6.64
N SER A 28 4.66 25.33 -6.95
CA SER A 28 3.80 26.53 -6.89
C SER A 28 2.61 26.50 -7.85
N ASP A 29 2.74 25.81 -8.98
CA ASP A 29 1.68 25.58 -9.97
C ASP A 29 0.57 24.66 -9.43
N TRP A 30 0.90 23.72 -8.55
CA TRP A 30 -0.07 22.82 -7.91
C TRP A 30 -0.79 23.45 -6.72
N VAL A 31 -0.20 24.46 -6.06
CA VAL A 31 -0.79 25.12 -4.88
C VAL A 31 -2.19 25.69 -5.16
N ASN A 32 -2.43 26.19 -6.37
CA ASN A 32 -3.76 26.70 -6.74
C ASN A 32 -4.79 25.57 -6.92
N GLY A 33 -4.43 24.51 -7.65
CA GLY A 33 -5.33 23.36 -7.84
C GLY A 33 -5.72 22.70 -6.52
N LEU A 34 -4.77 22.56 -5.60
CA LEU A 34 -5.02 22.01 -4.27
C LEU A 34 -5.94 22.89 -3.41
N GLN A 35 -5.96 24.21 -3.62
CA GLN A 35 -6.94 25.09 -2.98
C GLN A 35 -8.34 24.83 -3.51
N ASP A 36 -8.49 24.66 -4.82
CA ASP A 36 -9.78 24.32 -5.44
C ASP A 36 -10.30 22.96 -4.95
N ASP A 37 -9.43 21.95 -4.84
CA ASP A 37 -9.76 20.63 -4.31
C ASP A 37 -10.25 20.71 -2.84
N MET A 38 -9.55 21.47 -2.00
CA MET A 38 -9.97 21.68 -0.61
C MET A 38 -11.26 22.52 -0.50
N LEU A 39 -11.48 23.47 -1.41
CA LEU A 39 -12.72 24.23 -1.48
C LEU A 39 -13.90 23.33 -1.87
N GLU A 40 -13.73 22.43 -2.84
CA GLU A 40 -14.72 21.41 -3.16
C GLU A 40 -15.07 20.57 -1.93
N GLU A 41 -14.06 20.14 -1.16
CA GLU A 41 -14.27 19.38 0.07
C GLU A 41 -15.14 20.12 1.10
N ILE A 42 -14.90 21.42 1.29
CA ILE A 42 -15.72 22.30 2.15
C ILE A 42 -17.16 22.34 1.65
N LEU A 43 -17.37 22.63 0.36
CA LEU A 43 -18.71 22.76 -0.23
C LEU A 43 -19.50 21.45 -0.14
N VAL A 44 -18.85 20.31 -0.35
CA VAL A 44 -19.46 18.98 -0.20
C VAL A 44 -19.88 18.73 1.25
N LEU A 45 -19.05 19.08 2.23
CA LEU A 45 -19.39 18.94 3.65
C LEU A 45 -20.57 19.84 4.03
N GLU A 46 -20.54 21.12 3.63
CA GLU A 46 -21.64 22.06 3.87
C GLU A 46 -22.97 21.56 3.29
N HIS A 47 -22.93 21.00 2.07
CA HIS A 47 -24.11 20.40 1.45
C HIS A 47 -24.63 19.21 2.28
N LYS A 48 -23.75 18.30 2.70
CA LYS A 48 -24.13 17.14 3.53
C LYS A 48 -24.75 17.55 4.85
N LEU A 49 -24.14 18.51 5.55
CA LEU A 49 -24.69 19.04 6.81
C LEU A 49 -26.10 19.61 6.62
N LYS A 50 -26.33 20.37 5.54
CA LYS A 50 -27.67 20.89 5.19
C LYS A 50 -28.69 19.79 4.86
N VAL A 51 -28.25 18.69 4.25
CA VAL A 51 -29.12 17.54 3.96
C VAL A 51 -29.48 16.82 5.25
N TRP A 52 -28.50 16.53 6.11
CA TRP A 52 -28.75 15.85 7.38
C TRP A 52 -29.62 16.66 8.35
N GLU A 53 -29.45 17.98 8.37
CA GLU A 53 -30.32 18.88 9.14
C GLU A 53 -31.79 18.74 8.70
N LYS A 54 -32.05 18.61 7.39
CA LYS A 54 -33.41 18.38 6.85
C LYS A 54 -33.96 16.99 7.16
N GLU A 55 -33.08 15.99 7.27
CA GLU A 55 -33.44 14.60 7.58
C GLU A 55 -33.53 14.34 9.09
N GLU A 56 -33.38 15.38 9.93
CA GLU A 56 -33.35 15.29 11.40
C GLU A 56 -32.23 14.36 11.93
N VAL A 57 -31.20 14.12 11.12
CA VAL A 57 -30.00 13.38 11.51
C VAL A 57 -29.02 14.37 12.12
N ILE A 58 -29.06 14.50 13.45
CA ILE A 58 -28.16 15.41 14.18
C ILE A 58 -26.94 14.62 14.66
N ASP A 59 -25.80 14.85 14.00
CA ASP A 59 -24.50 14.47 14.53
C ASP A 59 -23.79 15.71 15.07
N THR A 60 -23.72 15.83 16.40
CA THR A 60 -23.09 16.97 17.09
C THR A 60 -21.56 16.97 16.98
N GLN A 61 -20.96 15.91 16.42
CA GLN A 61 -19.52 15.81 16.22
C GLN A 61 -19.06 16.27 14.83
N LEU A 62 -20.00 16.47 13.89
CA LEU A 62 -19.71 16.91 12.53
C LEU A 62 -20.00 18.40 12.38
N SER A 63 -18.96 19.19 12.18
CA SER A 63 -19.03 20.63 11.96
C SER A 63 -18.20 21.04 10.74
N ASN A 64 -18.46 22.26 10.24
CA ASN A 64 -17.64 22.86 9.20
C ASN A 64 -16.17 22.95 9.63
N TYR A 65 -15.27 22.97 8.65
CA TYR A 65 -13.85 23.16 8.89
C TYR A 65 -13.55 24.58 9.40
N ASP A 66 -12.98 24.70 10.60
CA ASP A 66 -12.36 25.94 11.10
C ASP A 66 -10.86 25.92 10.73
N LEU A 67 -10.56 26.33 9.49
CA LEU A 67 -9.19 26.27 8.95
C LEU A 67 -8.21 27.10 9.78
N THR A 68 -8.64 28.27 10.27
CA THR A 68 -7.83 29.14 11.12
C THR A 68 -7.45 28.44 12.42
N GLU A 69 -8.40 27.77 13.07
CA GLU A 69 -8.13 26.98 14.28
C GLU A 69 -7.18 25.81 14.00
N LEU A 70 -7.38 25.10 12.89
CA LEU A 70 -6.51 23.99 12.48
C LEU A 70 -5.06 24.46 12.26
N ILE A 71 -4.86 25.56 11.53
CA ILE A 71 -3.53 26.14 11.30
C ILE A 71 -2.87 26.55 12.61
N LYS A 72 -3.61 27.10 13.58
CA LYS A 72 -3.04 27.45 14.90
C LYS A 72 -2.50 26.22 15.65
N LYS A 73 -3.10 25.04 15.47
CA LYS A 73 -2.65 23.79 16.11
C LYS A 73 -1.31 23.27 15.54
N THR A 74 -0.96 23.62 14.29
CA THR A 74 0.26 23.10 13.64
C THR A 74 1.54 23.82 14.06
N LYS A 75 1.43 25.05 14.61
CA LYS A 75 2.57 25.93 14.94
C LYS A 75 3.48 26.24 13.73
N TRP A 76 2.96 26.15 12.49
CA TRP A 76 3.74 26.51 11.31
C TRP A 76 4.17 27.98 11.34
N LYS A 77 5.36 28.26 10.79
CA LYS A 77 5.82 29.63 10.58
C LYS A 77 5.13 30.18 9.34
N ILE A 78 4.03 30.90 9.54
CA ILE A 78 3.32 31.58 8.45
C ILE A 78 4.17 32.78 8.02
N PRO A 79 4.56 32.91 6.73
CA PRO A 79 5.22 34.12 6.24
C PRO A 79 4.34 35.34 6.50
N LEU A 80 4.90 36.37 7.12
CA LEU A 80 4.18 37.62 7.46
C LEU A 80 3.88 38.49 6.22
N GLU A 81 4.48 38.17 5.07
CA GLU A 81 4.36 38.94 3.83
C GLU A 81 3.55 38.17 2.79
N GLY A 82 2.38 38.72 2.44
CA GLY A 82 1.42 38.15 1.50
C GLY A 82 0.05 37.93 2.13
N TYR A 83 -1.03 38.31 1.43
CA TYR A 83 -2.39 37.93 1.81
C TYR A 83 -2.64 36.46 1.46
N ASN A 84 -1.99 35.54 2.17
CA ASN A 84 -2.21 34.12 1.95
C ASN A 84 -3.54 33.72 2.59
N THR A 85 -4.42 33.05 1.85
CA THR A 85 -5.63 32.45 2.42
C THR A 85 -5.27 31.27 3.32
N ASP A 86 -6.16 30.89 4.24
CA ASP A 86 -5.94 29.68 5.06
C ASP A 86 -5.73 28.42 4.18
N LEU A 87 -6.44 28.34 3.06
CA LEU A 87 -6.27 27.27 2.08
C LEU A 87 -4.88 27.30 1.44
N GLU A 88 -4.37 28.47 1.07
CA GLU A 88 -3.01 28.60 0.54
C GLU A 88 -1.95 28.20 1.57
N ILE A 89 -2.12 28.59 2.83
CA ILE A 89 -1.21 28.21 3.92
C ILE A 89 -1.17 26.68 4.07
N ILE A 90 -2.34 26.03 4.06
CA ILE A 90 -2.44 24.57 4.13
C ILE A 90 -1.79 23.94 2.90
N ALA A 91 -2.16 24.36 1.69
CA ALA A 91 -1.64 23.81 0.44
C ALA A 91 -0.11 23.83 0.36
N ARG A 92 0.53 24.94 0.79
CA ARG A 92 1.99 25.08 0.83
C ARG A 92 2.68 24.19 1.85
N ASN A 93 1.97 23.75 2.89
CA ASN A 93 2.50 22.87 3.94
C ASN A 93 2.06 21.40 3.75
N LEU A 94 1.36 21.07 2.67
CA LEU A 94 1.15 19.67 2.30
C LEU A 94 2.50 19.05 1.93
N ILE A 95 2.64 17.74 2.12
CA ILE A 95 3.83 17.00 1.68
C ILE A 95 3.39 16.00 0.62
N ALA A 96 4.07 16.03 -0.51
CA ALA A 96 3.86 15.16 -1.63
C ALA A 96 4.98 14.11 -1.74
N ILE A 97 4.65 12.94 -2.26
CA ILE A 97 5.61 12.01 -2.87
C ILE A 97 5.47 12.08 -4.38
N ASP A 98 6.61 12.18 -5.07
CA ASP A 98 6.67 12.23 -6.53
C ASP A 98 7.99 11.69 -7.08
N VAL A 99 8.10 11.58 -8.41
CA VAL A 99 9.38 11.34 -9.09
C VAL A 99 10.10 12.68 -9.26
N LEU A 100 11.16 12.89 -8.48
CA LEU A 100 11.92 14.14 -8.47
C LEU A 100 13.21 14.07 -9.32
N ASP A 101 13.68 12.86 -9.66
CA ASP A 101 14.89 12.63 -10.45
C ASP A 101 14.70 11.50 -11.45
N PHE A 102 13.81 11.70 -12.43
CA PHE A 102 13.53 10.72 -13.47
C PHE A 102 14.78 10.42 -14.32
N GLU A 103 15.53 11.45 -14.69
CA GLU A 103 16.64 11.38 -15.64
C GLU A 103 17.81 10.49 -15.19
N ASN A 104 17.95 10.25 -13.89
CA ASN A 104 18.99 9.38 -13.34
C ASN A 104 18.42 8.10 -12.72
N SER A 105 17.14 7.82 -12.94
CA SER A 105 16.43 6.69 -12.34
C SER A 105 16.33 5.48 -13.27
N TYR A 106 16.12 4.30 -12.67
CA TYR A 106 15.79 3.07 -13.38
C TYR A 106 14.40 3.12 -14.02
N LEU A 107 13.57 4.13 -13.74
CA LEU A 107 12.29 4.31 -14.44
C LEU A 107 12.49 4.56 -15.93
N GLN A 108 13.67 5.06 -16.34
CA GLN A 108 14.04 5.20 -17.76
C GLN A 108 14.09 3.86 -18.51
N LEU A 109 14.24 2.73 -17.81
CA LEU A 109 14.15 1.41 -18.43
C LEU A 109 12.76 1.13 -19.02
N LYS A 110 11.72 1.80 -18.50
CA LYS A 110 10.34 1.70 -19.00
C LYS A 110 9.99 2.74 -20.05
N ASN A 111 10.41 3.98 -19.84
CA ASN A 111 10.00 5.12 -20.65
C ASN A 111 11.19 6.04 -20.92
N ASP A 112 11.28 6.62 -22.10
CA ASP A 112 12.39 7.50 -22.44
C ASP A 112 12.24 8.92 -21.85
N THR A 113 11.01 9.40 -21.67
CA THR A 113 10.75 10.84 -21.43
C THR A 113 9.66 11.16 -20.41
N MET A 114 9.09 10.17 -19.73
CA MET A 114 8.03 10.38 -18.73
C MET A 114 8.15 9.39 -17.59
N ASP A 115 7.94 9.88 -16.37
CA ASP A 115 7.91 9.08 -15.14
C ASP A 115 6.68 8.17 -15.06
N SER A 116 5.54 8.56 -15.62
CA SER A 116 4.34 7.74 -15.74
C SER A 116 3.50 8.10 -16.98
N PRO A 117 3.16 7.13 -17.85
CA PRO A 117 2.24 7.38 -18.96
C PRO A 117 0.84 7.78 -18.46
N THR A 118 0.14 8.63 -19.21
CA THR A 118 -1.16 9.21 -18.80
C THR A 118 -2.30 8.22 -18.58
N CYS A 119 -2.18 7.00 -19.09
CA CYS A 119 -3.16 5.94 -18.91
C CYS A 119 -2.73 4.89 -17.89
N GLU A 120 -1.60 5.10 -17.21
CA GLU A 120 -1.10 4.26 -16.14
C GLU A 120 -1.21 4.99 -14.81
N VAL A 121 -1.38 4.21 -13.74
CA VAL A 121 -1.27 4.73 -12.38
C VAL A 121 0.15 5.20 -12.15
N SER A 122 0.30 6.38 -11.55
CA SER A 122 1.59 6.98 -11.27
C SER A 122 2.49 6.06 -10.44
N PHE A 123 3.78 6.03 -10.78
CA PHE A 123 4.75 5.24 -10.03
C PHE A 123 4.80 5.58 -8.53
N PRO A 124 4.74 6.86 -8.09
CA PRO A 124 4.68 7.22 -6.68
C PRO A 124 3.50 6.57 -5.93
N ARG A 125 2.31 6.48 -6.55
CA ARG A 125 1.13 5.83 -5.94
C ARG A 125 1.36 4.34 -5.74
N LYS A 126 1.91 3.66 -6.76
CA LYS A 126 2.25 2.24 -6.70
C LYS A 126 3.35 1.97 -5.66
N PHE A 127 4.35 2.84 -5.61
CA PHE A 127 5.44 2.76 -4.63
C PHE A 127 4.95 2.96 -3.19
N LEU A 128 4.06 3.92 -2.94
CA LEU A 128 3.46 4.11 -1.61
C LEU A 128 2.67 2.87 -1.18
N ASN A 129 1.94 2.24 -2.10
CA ASN A 129 1.23 1.00 -1.82
C ASN A 129 2.20 -0.16 -1.50
N PHE A 130 3.30 -0.26 -2.22
CA PHE A 130 4.38 -1.21 -1.91
C PHE A 130 4.99 -0.97 -0.52
N CYS A 131 5.27 0.29 -0.17
CA CYS A 131 5.75 0.65 1.17
C CYS A 131 4.77 0.18 2.25
N ASN A 132 3.47 0.41 2.04
CA ASN A 132 2.41 -0.01 2.93
C ASN A 132 2.35 -1.55 3.05
N MET A 133 2.55 -2.28 1.96
CA MET A 133 2.58 -3.74 1.94
C MET A 133 3.74 -4.30 2.80
N ILE A 134 4.97 -3.86 2.55
CA ILE A 134 6.16 -4.44 3.21
C ILE A 134 6.21 -4.12 4.71
N GLN A 135 5.55 -3.04 5.16
CA GLN A 135 5.47 -2.70 6.58
C GLN A 135 4.71 -3.74 7.40
N TYR A 136 3.84 -4.55 6.77
CA TYR A 136 3.07 -5.59 7.46
C TYR A 136 3.80 -6.94 7.57
N SER A 137 5.01 -7.05 7.04
CA SER A 137 5.91 -8.16 7.39
C SER A 137 6.32 -8.07 8.87
N THR A 138 6.72 -9.19 9.46
CA THR A 138 7.02 -9.26 10.90
C THR A 138 8.21 -8.36 11.24
N LYS A 139 9.30 -8.48 10.47
CA LYS A 139 10.48 -7.63 10.65
C LYS A 139 10.25 -6.21 10.13
N GLY A 140 9.47 -6.04 9.06
CA GLY A 140 9.18 -4.71 8.51
C GLY A 140 8.39 -3.83 9.47
N LYS A 141 7.45 -4.42 10.20
CA LYS A 141 6.71 -3.73 11.27
C LYS A 141 7.64 -3.14 12.33
N ASP A 142 8.66 -3.90 12.74
CA ASP A 142 9.62 -3.46 13.76
C ASP A 142 10.59 -2.41 13.22
N VAL A 143 11.01 -2.51 11.96
CA VAL A 143 11.96 -1.57 11.34
C VAL A 143 11.32 -0.23 10.96
N LEU A 144 10.07 -0.28 10.48
CA LEU A 144 9.30 0.86 9.96
C LEU A 144 8.29 1.41 10.97
N ASN A 145 8.14 0.78 12.14
CA ASN A 145 7.26 1.16 13.23
C ASN A 145 5.77 1.36 12.85
N ASN A 146 5.31 0.76 11.75
CA ASN A 146 3.99 1.05 11.15
C ASN A 146 3.74 2.54 10.85
N ARG A 147 4.77 3.23 10.35
CA ARG A 147 4.72 4.67 10.07
C ARG A 147 4.84 5.02 8.60
N ILE A 148 4.54 4.10 7.69
CA ILE A 148 4.37 4.50 6.29
C ILE A 148 3.11 5.38 6.18
N PRO A 149 3.23 6.62 5.67
CA PRO A 149 2.08 7.51 5.51
C PRO A 149 1.14 6.98 4.42
N PHE A 150 -0.10 7.44 4.43
CA PHE A 150 -1.10 7.11 3.42
C PHE A 150 -1.50 8.36 2.62
N SER A 151 -2.10 8.13 1.46
CA SER A 151 -2.55 9.17 0.53
C SER A 151 -3.81 9.85 1.04
N THR A 152 -3.82 11.19 1.07
CA THR A 152 -5.03 12.01 1.32
C THR A 152 -5.58 12.62 0.04
N PHE A 153 -4.75 12.66 -1.02
CA PHE A 153 -5.12 13.06 -2.37
C PHE A 153 -4.18 12.41 -3.39
N SER A 154 -4.71 12.09 -4.56
CA SER A 154 -3.97 11.49 -5.67
C SER A 154 -4.38 12.12 -6.98
N SER A 155 -3.40 12.57 -7.77
CA SER A 155 -3.65 13.08 -9.13
C SER A 155 -4.20 12.01 -10.08
N ASP A 156 -4.10 10.73 -9.71
CA ASP A 156 -4.56 9.61 -10.53
C ASP A 156 -6.07 9.31 -10.37
N GLU A 157 -6.72 9.88 -9.34
CA GLU A 157 -8.07 9.48 -8.90
C GLU A 157 -9.14 10.51 -9.28
N PHE A 158 -9.40 10.68 -10.58
CA PHE A 158 -10.33 11.69 -11.12
C PHE A 158 -11.79 11.60 -10.61
N ASN A 159 -12.20 10.43 -10.12
CA ASN A 159 -13.58 10.19 -9.65
C ASN A 159 -13.68 10.15 -8.11
N GLU A 160 -12.56 10.28 -7.39
CA GLU A 160 -12.57 10.30 -5.94
C GLU A 160 -12.51 11.73 -5.42
N LYS A 161 -13.32 12.01 -4.41
CA LYS A 161 -13.31 13.32 -3.76
C LYS A 161 -12.02 13.49 -2.97
N PRO A 162 -11.36 14.66 -3.02
CA PRO A 162 -10.24 14.97 -2.14
C PRO A 162 -10.66 14.83 -0.68
N ARG A 163 -9.73 14.36 0.16
CA ARG A 163 -9.94 14.19 1.62
C ARG A 163 -8.84 14.88 2.42
N ILE A 164 -8.22 15.91 1.85
CA ILE A 164 -7.07 16.59 2.44
C ILE A 164 -7.49 17.21 3.78
N LEU A 165 -8.58 17.99 3.82
CA LEU A 165 -9.03 18.66 5.04
C LEU A 165 -9.60 17.67 6.06
N ASN A 166 -10.28 16.62 5.60
CA ASN A 166 -10.83 15.57 6.46
C ASN A 166 -9.73 14.88 7.26
N PHE A 167 -8.66 14.44 6.58
CA PHE A 167 -7.53 13.81 7.25
C PHE A 167 -6.71 14.80 8.07
N PHE A 168 -6.55 16.04 7.60
CA PHE A 168 -5.85 17.08 8.34
C PHE A 168 -6.55 17.41 9.67
N GLN A 169 -7.86 17.62 9.65
CA GLN A 169 -8.67 17.83 10.86
C GLN A 169 -8.62 16.62 11.79
N ALA A 170 -8.81 15.40 11.25
CA ALA A 170 -8.79 14.18 12.05
C ALA A 170 -7.45 13.99 12.77
N MET A 171 -6.34 14.30 12.10
CA MET A 171 -5.01 14.23 12.70
C MET A 171 -4.79 15.28 13.78
N LEU A 172 -5.18 16.53 13.55
CA LEU A 172 -4.97 17.60 14.52
C LEU A 172 -5.89 17.48 15.74
N ASN A 173 -7.02 16.82 15.59
CA ASN A 173 -7.92 16.50 16.71
C ASN A 173 -7.55 15.20 17.42
N SER A 174 -6.59 14.43 16.90
CA SER A 174 -6.05 13.26 17.57
C SER A 174 -5.09 13.65 18.70
N GLN A 175 -4.88 12.75 19.67
CA GLN A 175 -3.85 12.93 20.71
C GLN A 175 -2.42 12.61 20.20
N LEU A 176 -2.22 12.58 18.88
CA LEU A 176 -0.91 12.30 18.29
C LEU A 176 0.03 13.51 18.48
N ASP A 177 1.27 13.21 18.86
CA ASP A 177 2.36 14.16 18.72
C ASP A 177 2.68 14.33 17.23
N PHE A 178 2.21 15.45 16.69
CA PHE A 178 2.29 15.78 15.27
C PHE A 178 3.72 15.84 14.74
N GLU A 179 4.65 16.43 15.50
CA GLU A 179 6.05 16.58 15.07
C GLU A 179 6.75 15.21 15.07
N ASN A 180 6.55 14.43 16.13
CA ASN A 180 7.09 13.07 16.19
C ASN A 180 6.48 12.18 15.10
N TYR A 181 5.19 12.30 14.82
CA TYR A 181 4.53 11.57 13.73
C TYR A 181 5.17 11.88 12.37
N ASN A 182 5.32 13.16 12.03
CA ASN A 182 5.96 13.60 10.79
C ASN A 182 7.39 13.02 10.66
N ASN A 183 8.19 13.13 11.72
CA ASN A 183 9.57 12.62 11.74
C ASN A 183 9.63 11.11 11.54
N GLN A 184 8.69 10.37 12.13
CA GLN A 184 8.61 8.92 11.95
C GLN A 184 8.19 8.53 10.53
N CYS A 185 7.21 9.23 9.94
CA CYS A 185 6.81 9.01 8.55
C CYS A 185 7.95 9.25 7.57
N LEU A 186 8.64 10.37 7.72
CA LEU A 186 9.83 10.70 6.95
C LEU A 186 10.91 9.63 7.09
N SER A 187 11.24 9.25 8.33
CA SER A 187 12.25 8.23 8.61
C SER A 187 11.91 6.89 7.96
N SER A 188 10.64 6.47 8.01
CA SER A 188 10.22 5.20 7.43
C SER A 188 10.26 5.21 5.90
N LEU A 189 9.85 6.31 5.24
CA LEU A 189 9.98 6.43 3.78
C LEU A 189 11.44 6.40 3.32
N VAL A 190 12.32 7.15 3.99
CA VAL A 190 13.77 7.16 3.71
C VAL A 190 14.36 5.76 3.88
N LYS A 191 14.01 5.04 4.95
CA LYS A 191 14.46 3.65 5.17
C LYS A 191 14.03 2.73 4.04
N VAL A 192 12.78 2.79 3.61
CA VAL A 192 12.30 1.95 2.48
C VAL A 192 13.07 2.28 1.22
N GLY A 193 13.30 3.57 0.93
CA GLY A 193 14.06 3.97 -0.24
C GLY A 193 15.51 3.46 -0.23
N VAL A 194 16.19 3.47 0.92
CA VAL A 194 17.52 2.87 1.09
C VAL A 194 17.48 1.35 0.86
N LEU A 195 16.51 0.63 1.43
CA LEU A 195 16.36 -0.81 1.21
C LEU A 195 16.15 -1.16 -0.27
N VAL A 196 15.36 -0.35 -0.97
CA VAL A 196 15.11 -0.52 -2.40
C VAL A 196 16.37 -0.22 -3.22
N ASP A 197 17.09 0.86 -2.90
CA ASP A 197 18.35 1.18 -3.57
C ASP A 197 19.39 0.07 -3.36
N ASP A 198 19.48 -0.50 -2.15
CA ASP A 198 20.38 -1.62 -1.84
C ASP A 198 19.98 -2.90 -2.58
N PHE A 199 18.69 -3.13 -2.81
CA PHE A 199 18.19 -4.27 -3.57
C PHE A 199 18.51 -4.18 -5.08
N LEU A 200 18.33 -2.99 -5.67
CA LEU A 200 18.41 -2.70 -7.10
C LEU A 200 19.86 -2.66 -7.62
N GLN A 201 20.56 -3.80 -7.62
CA GLN A 201 21.98 -3.85 -8.02
C GLN A 201 22.18 -4.04 -9.53
N ARG A 202 21.16 -4.55 -10.24
CA ARG A 202 21.17 -4.77 -11.69
C ARG A 202 19.80 -4.50 -12.29
N GLU A 203 19.75 -4.42 -13.62
CA GLU A 203 18.53 -4.22 -14.38
C GLU A 203 17.46 -5.30 -14.09
N GLU A 204 17.86 -6.56 -13.93
CA GLU A 204 16.90 -7.62 -13.63
C GLU A 204 16.22 -7.44 -12.26
N ASP A 205 16.89 -6.80 -11.31
CA ASP A 205 16.31 -6.49 -10.01
C ASP A 205 15.18 -5.45 -10.16
N PHE A 206 15.35 -4.47 -11.06
CA PHE A 206 14.30 -3.50 -11.38
C PHE A 206 13.07 -4.18 -11.96
N TRP A 207 13.23 -5.06 -12.95
CA TRP A 207 12.10 -5.77 -13.56
C TRP A 207 11.34 -6.65 -12.56
N ILE A 208 12.05 -7.29 -11.63
CA ILE A 208 11.41 -8.05 -10.53
C ILE A 208 10.61 -7.12 -9.63
N LEU A 209 11.21 -6.00 -9.19
CA LEU A 209 10.53 -5.04 -8.31
C LEU A 209 9.29 -4.44 -8.97
N ASP A 210 9.44 -3.96 -10.20
CA ASP A 210 8.35 -3.37 -10.97
C ASP A 210 7.21 -4.38 -11.18
N TYR A 211 7.52 -5.64 -11.49
CA TYR A 211 6.50 -6.68 -11.61
C TYR A 211 5.74 -6.92 -10.30
N ILE A 212 6.43 -6.96 -9.16
CA ILE A 212 5.81 -7.11 -7.83
C ILE A 212 4.91 -5.91 -7.55
N ILE A 213 5.42 -4.69 -7.74
CA ILE A 213 4.72 -3.43 -7.47
C ILE A 213 3.43 -3.36 -8.30
N ASN A 214 3.49 -3.61 -9.60
CA ASN A 214 2.31 -3.55 -10.47
C ASN A 214 1.31 -4.67 -10.14
N SER A 215 1.78 -5.90 -9.90
CA SER A 215 0.90 -7.04 -9.61
C SER A 215 0.13 -6.87 -8.29
N MET A 216 0.74 -6.23 -7.29
CA MET A 216 0.10 -5.98 -5.99
C MET A 216 -0.76 -4.74 -5.98
N TYR A 217 -0.46 -3.76 -6.83
CA TYR A 217 -1.29 -2.57 -6.95
C TYR A 217 -2.66 -2.88 -7.53
N HIS A 218 -2.70 -3.67 -8.61
CA HIS A 218 -3.92 -4.02 -9.35
C HIS A 218 -4.67 -5.19 -8.73
N ASP A 219 -5.99 -5.20 -8.91
CA ASP A 219 -6.94 -6.24 -8.47
C ASP A 219 -6.80 -6.63 -7.00
N ARG A 220 -7.47 -5.88 -6.12
CA ARG A 220 -7.50 -6.13 -4.68
C ARG A 220 -8.76 -6.87 -4.24
N GLU A 221 -9.53 -7.41 -5.18
CA GLU A 221 -10.70 -8.20 -4.83
C GLU A 221 -10.25 -9.55 -4.29
N TYR A 222 -10.67 -9.88 -3.07
CA TYR A 222 -10.32 -11.15 -2.45
C TYR A 222 -11.15 -12.31 -3.00
N ASN A 223 -10.79 -12.74 -4.21
CA ASN A 223 -11.46 -13.76 -4.99
C ASN A 223 -10.46 -14.83 -5.51
N ALA A 224 -10.92 -15.75 -6.34
CA ALA A 224 -10.08 -16.80 -6.93
C ALA A 224 -8.89 -16.26 -7.75
N TYR A 225 -9.07 -15.12 -8.42
CA TYR A 225 -8.00 -14.53 -9.21
C TYR A 225 -6.88 -13.97 -8.32
N HIS A 226 -7.21 -13.33 -7.19
CA HIS A 226 -6.19 -12.89 -6.23
C HIS A 226 -5.38 -14.07 -5.67
N VAL A 227 -6.03 -15.20 -5.37
CA VAL A 227 -5.33 -16.44 -4.99
C VAL A 227 -4.36 -16.88 -6.08
N PHE A 228 -4.80 -16.92 -7.34
CA PHE A 228 -3.96 -17.30 -8.47
C PHE A 228 -2.77 -16.36 -8.66
N LYS A 229 -3.01 -15.04 -8.57
CA LYS A 229 -2.01 -13.98 -8.72
C LYS A 229 -0.94 -14.04 -7.63
N VAL A 230 -1.36 -14.02 -6.36
CA VAL A 230 -0.42 -14.03 -5.22
C VAL A 230 0.35 -15.35 -5.17
N MET A 231 -0.28 -16.50 -5.43
CA MET A 231 0.45 -17.75 -5.50
C MET A 231 1.45 -17.80 -6.65
N SER A 232 1.14 -17.19 -7.80
CA SER A 232 2.09 -17.11 -8.92
C SER A 232 3.28 -16.20 -8.59
N LEU A 233 3.08 -15.11 -7.83
CA LEU A 233 4.16 -14.27 -7.30
C LEU A 233 5.02 -15.03 -6.30
N ILE A 234 4.39 -15.74 -5.35
CA ILE A 234 5.08 -16.57 -4.37
C ILE A 234 5.94 -17.62 -5.10
N GLU A 235 5.38 -18.35 -6.06
CA GLU A 235 6.10 -19.33 -6.88
C GLU A 235 7.32 -18.69 -7.57
N MET A 236 7.13 -17.54 -8.23
CA MET A 236 8.21 -16.79 -8.89
C MET A 236 9.35 -16.43 -7.91
N LEU A 237 9.01 -16.09 -6.67
CA LEU A 237 9.98 -15.60 -5.68
C LEU A 237 10.67 -16.68 -4.87
N ILE A 238 10.13 -17.90 -4.76
CA ILE A 238 10.73 -18.94 -3.90
C ILE A 238 11.07 -20.24 -4.63
N ILE A 239 10.67 -20.41 -5.90
CA ILE A 239 10.96 -21.61 -6.69
C ILE A 239 12.03 -21.30 -7.75
N ASN A 240 12.99 -22.23 -7.92
CA ASN A 240 13.99 -22.12 -8.97
C ASN A 240 13.35 -22.36 -10.36
N PRO A 241 13.41 -21.38 -11.28
CA PRO A 241 12.86 -21.52 -12.63
C PRO A 241 13.66 -22.51 -13.50
N SER A 242 14.93 -22.77 -13.15
CA SER A 242 15.88 -23.60 -13.93
C SER A 242 15.84 -25.08 -13.58
N GLY A 243 15.07 -25.47 -12.55
CA GLY A 243 14.84 -26.88 -12.23
C GLY A 243 13.88 -27.55 -13.23
N ASN A 244 13.52 -28.82 -13.02
CA ASN A 244 12.54 -29.54 -13.84
C ASN A 244 11.09 -28.97 -13.77
N GLY A 245 10.90 -27.71 -13.37
CA GLY A 245 9.60 -27.04 -13.24
C GLY A 245 8.65 -27.68 -12.21
N ARG A 246 9.15 -28.56 -11.34
CA ARG A 246 8.31 -29.28 -10.37
C ARG A 246 8.04 -28.38 -9.17
N THR A 247 6.89 -27.70 -9.19
CA THR A 247 6.37 -26.99 -8.00
C THR A 247 5.87 -27.94 -6.92
N PHE A 248 5.50 -29.16 -7.31
CA PHE A 248 5.06 -30.23 -6.42
C PHE A 248 6.18 -30.66 -5.46
N GLY A 249 5.93 -30.56 -4.15
CA GLY A 249 6.89 -30.88 -3.10
C GLY A 249 7.80 -29.70 -2.74
N GLU A 250 8.15 -28.86 -3.72
CA GLU A 250 8.96 -27.66 -3.48
C GLU A 250 8.19 -26.59 -2.69
N LEU A 251 6.96 -26.28 -3.08
CA LEU A 251 6.13 -25.31 -2.36
C LEU A 251 5.80 -25.81 -0.95
N GLU A 252 5.47 -27.10 -0.81
CA GLU A 252 5.21 -27.73 0.48
C GLU A 252 6.44 -27.74 1.41
N ARG A 253 7.66 -27.58 0.86
CA ARG A 253 8.90 -27.45 1.63
C ARG A 253 9.25 -25.99 1.95
N LYS A 254 9.10 -25.08 0.99
CA LYS A 254 9.62 -23.70 1.07
C LYS A 254 8.60 -22.70 1.63
N LEU A 255 7.33 -22.79 1.21
CA LEU A 255 6.28 -21.87 1.67
C LEU A 255 6.08 -21.89 3.19
N PRO A 256 6.13 -23.06 3.89
CA PRO A 256 6.00 -23.11 5.34
C PRO A 256 6.96 -22.23 6.13
N LEU A 257 8.14 -21.89 5.57
CA LEU A 257 9.14 -21.05 6.24
C LEU A 257 8.67 -19.62 6.47
N PHE A 258 7.69 -19.16 5.68
CA PHE A 258 7.14 -17.81 5.75
C PHE A 258 5.78 -17.75 6.48
N LEU A 259 5.26 -18.89 6.95
CA LEU A 259 3.99 -18.96 7.66
C LEU A 259 4.16 -18.65 9.16
N LYS A 260 3.36 -17.70 9.65
CA LYS A 260 3.32 -17.35 11.08
C LYS A 260 2.68 -18.47 11.89
N GLU A 261 3.41 -18.96 12.89
CA GLU A 261 2.97 -20.05 13.77
C GLU A 261 1.68 -19.71 14.52
N SER A 262 1.51 -18.46 14.93
CA SER A 262 0.32 -17.95 15.60
C SER A 262 -0.94 -17.98 14.74
N ARG A 263 -0.80 -18.13 13.42
CA ARG A 263 -1.90 -18.16 12.45
C ARG A 263 -2.14 -19.57 11.93
N ILE A 264 -1.06 -20.29 11.63
CA ILE A 264 -1.09 -21.67 11.13
C ILE A 264 -0.10 -22.49 11.94
N GLY A 265 -0.63 -23.42 12.74
CA GLY A 265 0.21 -24.31 13.55
C GLY A 265 1.17 -25.15 12.70
N THR A 266 2.34 -25.45 13.26
CA THR A 266 3.49 -26.08 12.60
C THR A 266 3.08 -27.31 11.80
N THR A 267 2.25 -28.17 12.39
CA THR A 267 1.81 -29.43 11.80
C THR A 267 0.91 -29.26 10.57
N LYS A 268 0.28 -28.08 10.40
CA LYS A 268 -0.63 -27.79 9.28
C LYS A 268 0.00 -26.95 8.16
N LYS A 269 1.22 -26.42 8.36
CA LYS A 269 1.85 -25.53 7.38
C LYS A 269 2.09 -26.19 6.02
N ALA A 270 2.57 -27.44 6.01
CA ALA A 270 2.74 -28.21 4.78
C ALA A 270 1.38 -28.47 4.09
N THR A 271 0.34 -28.74 4.87
CA THR A 271 -1.01 -28.94 4.33
C THR A 271 -1.59 -27.67 3.72
N PHE A 272 -1.39 -26.52 4.37
CA PHE A 272 -1.76 -25.22 3.80
C PHE A 272 -1.09 -25.03 2.44
N ALA A 273 0.23 -25.20 2.37
CA ALA A 273 0.99 -25.04 1.12
C ALA A 273 0.50 -26.00 0.01
N GLN A 274 0.17 -27.24 0.37
CA GLN A 274 -0.41 -28.21 -0.56
C GLN A 274 -1.75 -27.72 -1.14
N ILE A 275 -2.67 -27.27 -0.28
CA ILE A 275 -3.98 -26.76 -0.71
C ILE A 275 -3.81 -25.53 -1.59
N MET A 276 -2.93 -24.58 -1.23
CA MET A 276 -2.71 -23.36 -2.01
C MET A 276 -2.16 -23.66 -3.41
N ARG A 277 -1.16 -24.54 -3.52
CA ARG A 277 -0.64 -25.00 -4.81
C ARG A 277 -1.71 -25.66 -5.66
N GLN A 278 -2.52 -26.53 -5.04
CA GLN A 278 -3.63 -27.20 -5.73
C GLN A 278 -4.69 -26.19 -6.19
N LEU A 279 -5.08 -25.24 -5.35
CA LEU A 279 -6.03 -24.17 -5.70
C LEU A 279 -5.51 -23.38 -6.89
N ARG A 280 -4.27 -22.87 -6.83
CA ARG A 280 -3.64 -22.13 -7.94
C ARG A 280 -3.70 -22.92 -9.24
N ASN A 281 -3.33 -24.20 -9.22
CA ASN A 281 -3.38 -25.06 -10.41
C ASN A 281 -4.82 -25.26 -10.93
N LYS A 282 -5.79 -25.52 -10.04
CA LYS A 282 -7.17 -25.76 -10.45
C LYS A 282 -7.88 -24.51 -10.96
N ILE A 283 -7.57 -23.35 -10.38
CA ILE A 283 -8.02 -22.04 -10.86
C ILE A 283 -7.47 -21.78 -12.27
N ALA A 284 -6.17 -22.00 -12.49
CA ALA A 284 -5.54 -21.83 -13.80
C ALA A 284 -6.15 -22.69 -14.91
N HIS A 285 -6.72 -23.85 -14.56
CA HIS A 285 -7.35 -24.79 -15.50
C HIS A 285 -8.89 -24.73 -15.52
N GLY A 286 -9.51 -23.86 -14.72
CA GLY A 286 -10.98 -23.75 -14.66
C GLY A 286 -11.70 -24.99 -14.12
N ASP A 287 -11.04 -25.80 -13.28
CA ASP A 287 -11.62 -27.01 -12.69
C ASP A 287 -12.43 -26.67 -11.43
N TYR A 288 -13.60 -26.04 -11.64
CA TYR A 288 -14.46 -25.53 -10.57
C TYR A 288 -14.87 -26.59 -9.55
N ARG A 289 -15.08 -27.84 -9.99
CA ARG A 289 -15.45 -28.93 -9.08
C ARG A 289 -14.31 -29.24 -8.10
N ALA A 290 -13.08 -29.32 -8.58
CA ALA A 290 -11.92 -29.53 -7.71
C ALA A 290 -11.68 -28.30 -6.81
N ILE A 291 -11.89 -27.08 -7.31
CA ILE A 291 -11.79 -25.86 -6.50
C ILE A 291 -12.75 -25.94 -5.30
N GLN A 292 -14.02 -26.24 -5.51
CA GLN A 292 -15.01 -26.32 -4.43
C GLN A 292 -14.64 -27.38 -3.37
N GLN A 293 -14.08 -28.52 -3.80
CA GLN A 293 -13.58 -29.55 -2.89
C GLN A 293 -12.40 -29.05 -2.06
N LEU A 294 -11.46 -28.32 -2.67
CA LEU A 294 -10.31 -27.73 -1.99
C LEU A 294 -10.71 -26.63 -1.02
N LEU A 295 -11.65 -25.75 -1.38
CA LEU A 295 -12.19 -24.72 -0.49
C LEU A 295 -12.89 -25.35 0.72
N LYS A 296 -13.66 -26.43 0.53
CA LYS A 296 -14.26 -27.17 1.64
C LYS A 296 -13.18 -27.74 2.56
N ARG A 297 -12.17 -28.42 1.99
CA ARG A 297 -11.04 -28.96 2.78
C ARG A 297 -10.33 -27.85 3.56
N TYR A 298 -10.09 -26.69 2.92
CA TYR A 298 -9.49 -25.54 3.60
C TYR A 298 -10.33 -25.09 4.81
N ARG A 299 -11.65 -24.94 4.65
CA ARG A 299 -12.53 -24.56 5.77
C ARG A 299 -12.48 -25.56 6.91
N ASP A 300 -12.59 -26.85 6.60
CA ASP A 300 -12.57 -27.94 7.57
C ASP A 300 -11.25 -27.95 8.38
N GLU A 301 -10.14 -27.54 7.76
CA GLU A 301 -8.82 -27.53 8.40
C GLU A 301 -8.46 -26.21 9.10
N PHE A 302 -8.84 -25.05 8.57
CA PHE A 302 -8.31 -23.74 8.97
C PHE A 302 -9.36 -22.72 9.44
N MET A 303 -10.65 -22.95 9.16
CA MET A 303 -11.74 -22.05 9.56
C MET A 303 -12.67 -22.72 10.60
N ILE A 304 -12.06 -23.45 11.52
CA ILE A 304 -12.77 -24.12 12.62
C ILE A 304 -13.35 -23.05 13.56
N ASN A 305 -14.65 -23.15 13.85
CA ASN A 305 -15.41 -22.16 14.64
C ASN A 305 -15.41 -20.74 14.05
N TYR A 306 -15.16 -20.60 12.75
CA TYR A 306 -15.26 -19.31 12.07
C TYR A 306 -16.72 -18.86 11.98
N GLN A 307 -16.98 -17.59 12.28
CA GLN A 307 -18.31 -16.99 12.14
C GLN A 307 -18.45 -16.39 10.75
N TYR A 308 -19.44 -16.85 10.00
CA TYR A 308 -19.75 -16.35 8.67
C TYR A 308 -20.88 -15.34 8.77
N ASP A 309 -20.71 -14.17 8.15
CA ASP A 309 -21.83 -13.28 7.85
C ASP A 309 -22.35 -13.62 6.45
N GLU A 310 -23.29 -14.55 6.39
CA GLU A 310 -23.89 -15.02 5.13
C GLU A 310 -24.87 -14.02 4.52
N PHE A 311 -25.19 -12.92 5.22
CA PHE A 311 -25.97 -11.82 4.65
C PHE A 311 -25.11 -10.96 3.72
N GLU A 312 -23.86 -10.71 4.10
CA GLU A 312 -22.93 -9.87 3.32
C GLU A 312 -22.21 -10.68 2.21
N TYR A 313 -21.73 -11.88 2.52
CA TYR A 313 -20.96 -12.69 1.56
C TYR A 313 -21.30 -14.18 1.62
N SER A 314 -21.15 -14.85 0.48
CA SER A 314 -21.23 -16.31 0.43
C SER A 314 -20.10 -16.97 1.24
N ILE A 315 -20.32 -18.21 1.69
CA ILE A 315 -19.27 -19.02 2.35
C ILE A 315 -18.02 -19.13 1.47
N GLU A 316 -18.19 -19.21 0.15
CA GLU A 316 -17.08 -19.23 -0.81
C GLU A 316 -16.27 -17.94 -0.75
N ASN A 317 -16.92 -16.77 -0.79
CA ASN A 317 -16.25 -15.48 -0.70
C ASN A 317 -15.54 -15.30 0.64
N TRP A 318 -16.16 -15.69 1.75
CA TRP A 318 -15.49 -15.72 3.07
C TRP A 318 -14.25 -16.62 3.08
N THR A 319 -14.32 -17.76 2.38
CA THR A 319 -13.19 -18.68 2.26
C THR A 319 -12.06 -18.04 1.46
N TYR A 320 -12.35 -17.44 0.30
CA TYR A 320 -11.35 -16.73 -0.48
C TYR A 320 -10.75 -15.56 0.28
N LEU A 321 -11.57 -14.74 0.94
CA LEU A 321 -11.11 -13.64 1.79
C LEU A 321 -10.12 -14.12 2.85
N ASN A 322 -10.44 -15.21 3.55
CA ASN A 322 -9.54 -15.78 4.53
C ASN A 322 -8.21 -16.23 3.90
N ILE A 323 -8.27 -16.93 2.77
CA ILE A 323 -7.08 -17.39 2.04
C ILE A 323 -6.24 -16.20 1.55
N CYS A 324 -6.86 -15.20 0.94
CA CYS A 324 -6.19 -14.01 0.39
C CYS A 324 -5.43 -13.28 1.47
N CYS A 325 -6.06 -13.00 2.62
CA CYS A 325 -5.40 -12.40 3.77
C CYS A 325 -4.16 -13.19 4.23
N ARG A 326 -4.23 -14.54 4.22
CA ARG A 326 -3.09 -15.40 4.59
C ARG A 326 -1.98 -15.34 3.56
N LEU A 327 -2.32 -15.35 2.28
CA LEU A 327 -1.35 -15.28 1.19
C LEU A 327 -0.66 -13.92 1.14
N ASP A 328 -1.38 -12.83 1.39
CA ASP A 328 -0.80 -11.49 1.50
C ASP A 328 0.16 -11.40 2.70
N GLU A 329 -0.23 -11.95 3.87
CA GLU A 329 0.67 -12.06 5.03
C GLU A 329 1.99 -12.78 4.65
N VAL A 330 1.91 -13.87 3.87
CA VAL A 330 3.08 -14.64 3.43
C VAL A 330 3.91 -13.89 2.40
N LEU A 331 3.27 -13.29 1.40
CA LEU A 331 3.96 -12.53 0.36
C LEU A 331 4.71 -11.36 0.97
N ASN A 332 4.15 -10.69 1.97
CA ASN A 332 4.83 -9.60 2.68
C ASN A 332 6.15 -10.06 3.32
N GLU A 333 6.17 -11.24 3.95
CA GLU A 333 7.41 -11.81 4.50
C GLU A 333 8.43 -12.16 3.40
N ILE A 334 7.97 -12.73 2.29
CA ILE A 334 8.84 -13.09 1.16
C ILE A 334 9.44 -11.83 0.51
N VAL A 335 8.63 -10.81 0.25
CA VAL A 335 9.09 -9.55 -0.35
C VAL A 335 10.02 -8.81 0.61
N TRP A 336 9.75 -8.84 1.92
CA TRP A 336 10.67 -8.28 2.91
C TRP A 336 12.03 -8.98 2.87
N GLU A 337 12.07 -10.31 2.83
CA GLU A 337 13.31 -11.07 2.71
C GLU A 337 14.01 -10.81 1.36
N LEU A 338 13.26 -10.61 0.27
CA LEU A 338 13.81 -10.25 -1.04
C LEU A 338 14.60 -8.93 -0.99
N ILE A 339 14.01 -7.88 -0.42
CA ILE A 339 14.63 -6.54 -0.41
C ILE A 339 15.70 -6.39 0.67
N THR A 340 15.62 -7.15 1.77
CA THR A 340 16.60 -7.05 2.87
C THR A 340 17.71 -8.10 2.80
N ASN A 341 17.46 -9.25 2.17
CA ASN A 341 18.39 -10.38 2.16
C ASN A 341 18.23 -11.25 0.89
N LYS A 342 18.38 -10.59 -0.27
CA LYS A 342 18.28 -11.22 -1.60
C LYS A 342 19.07 -12.52 -1.72
N ASN A 343 20.25 -12.60 -1.11
CA ASN A 343 21.12 -13.78 -1.19
C ASN A 343 20.55 -14.98 -0.43
N GLN A 344 19.94 -14.76 0.75
CA GLN A 344 19.28 -15.82 1.49
C GLN A 344 18.04 -16.33 0.75
N LEU A 345 17.23 -15.43 0.17
CA LEU A 345 16.09 -15.85 -0.63
C LEU A 345 16.52 -16.63 -1.88
N ARG A 346 17.59 -16.20 -2.57
CA ARG A 346 18.19 -16.97 -3.66
C ARG A 346 18.69 -18.33 -3.17
N ALA A 347 19.42 -18.41 -2.06
CA ALA A 347 19.85 -19.71 -1.52
C ALA A 347 18.67 -20.65 -1.28
N LEU A 348 17.54 -20.12 -0.76
CA LEU A 348 16.31 -20.89 -0.62
C LEU A 348 15.73 -21.35 -1.96
N GLN A 349 15.73 -20.50 -3.00
CA GLN A 349 15.25 -20.89 -4.33
C GLN A 349 16.02 -22.11 -4.87
N TYR A 350 17.34 -22.18 -4.68
CA TYR A 350 18.21 -23.22 -5.23
C TYR A 350 18.46 -24.42 -4.28
N ALA A 351 18.09 -24.32 -3.00
CA ALA A 351 18.05 -25.46 -2.07
C ALA A 351 16.93 -26.42 -2.45
#